data_AF-A0A7S4ER63-F1
#
_entry.id   AF-A0A7S4ER63-F1
#
_cell.length_a   1.000
_cell.length_b   1.000
_cell.length_c   1.000
_cell.angle_alpha   90.00
_cell.angle_beta   90.00
_cell.angle_gamma   90.00
#
_symmetry.space_group_name_H-M   'P 1'
#
loop_
_entity.id
_entity.type
_entity.pdbx_description
1 polymer ?
#
loop_
_entity_poly.entity_id
_entity_poly.type
_entity_poly.pdbx_seq_one_letter_code
_entity_poly.pdbx_strand_id
1 'polypeptide(L)'
;MQSSTENRKGEEGQHIRKGLLASTTPASLRLSRDDNEKICEGSGEKNSINTGSTIHYVSTLENGNKESTTTSSSSDKKSDDKNTRTYLHLLRTNKNFRYFWLSYVVNRMGDWMSYLASISLIQKVTNNSSHSDNNTLISILILVKLLPNVVFMPVGGILADSYDRRNVQIALDVASSGVLGIFLWSYYRQSVPICYLANFLLEVVGGLYLPSNNAIVPQLVGNNPNNTEEENDEELKKGTTLIGLTWSLMAALGSSLGGVLVAAFGIEGCFVIDSVTYLLSAIILYYGVEGNYNVTTSSKNTSLSDVERWRRSSLSCSNEENEVVIDADCAPTGETTILLPEKQRGSRDESREEDQQQKDATNDDSNSASSLTMYVRGLRFLLVQEPLVGTYALLKGSAAWAYGAADVLNVAFSARGSETNLSLTSLKLGILFGSIGVGCIIGSILTDVLSSLSRPKRIVKLCLMGYVSMSIGLFQMALFPNFFASICISGVVRSMGASVIWINSTLLVQKFTPPGLLGRVNSIETGVALLGEALSALGAGLLMDYMGISPEGLSLILAAVALCWFLIWSPLAFRSPKIPQ
;
A
#
# COMPACT_ATOMS: atom_id res chain seq x y z
N MET A 1 41.19 -10.51 -53.60
CA MET A 1 41.24 -11.93 -53.97
C MET A 1 39.84 -12.48 -53.70
N GLN A 2 38.92 -12.54 -54.69
CA GLN A 2 38.80 -13.63 -55.69
C GLN A 2 38.91 -15.01 -54.99
N SER A 3 37.97 -15.94 -55.08
CA SER A 3 36.97 -16.20 -56.13
C SER A 3 36.09 -17.40 -55.72
N SER A 4 34.85 -17.44 -56.26
CA SER A 4 34.14 -18.60 -56.89
C SER A 4 33.67 -19.79 -56.02
N THR A 5 32.49 -20.42 -56.22
CA THR A 5 31.43 -20.34 -57.26
C THR A 5 30.27 -21.32 -56.94
N GLU A 6 29.03 -20.93 -57.33
CA GLU A 6 27.99 -21.71 -58.08
C GLU A 6 27.32 -22.98 -57.50
N ASN A 7 26.10 -23.43 -57.87
CA ASN A 7 24.96 -22.94 -58.68
C ASN A 7 23.76 -23.90 -58.49
N ARG A 8 22.53 -23.43 -58.82
CA ARG A 8 21.36 -24.10 -59.48
C ARG A 8 20.03 -23.63 -58.86
N LYS A 9 19.24 -22.78 -59.56
CA LYS A 9 18.23 -23.05 -60.63
C LYS A 9 16.99 -23.83 -60.12
N GLY A 10 15.73 -23.44 -60.37
CA GLY A 10 15.14 -22.34 -61.15
C GLY A 10 13.60 -22.42 -61.17
N GLU A 11 13.00 -21.45 -61.88
CA GLU A 11 11.67 -21.45 -62.58
C GLU A 11 10.38 -21.56 -61.74
N GLU A 12 9.21 -21.06 -62.11
CA GLU A 12 8.63 -20.00 -62.97
C GLU A 12 7.09 -20.22 -62.82
N GLY A 13 6.24 -19.20 -62.99
CA GLY A 13 4.79 -19.46 -63.21
C GLY A 13 3.79 -18.44 -62.68
N GLN A 14 3.55 -17.39 -63.46
CA GLN A 14 2.35 -16.53 -63.38
C GLN A 14 1.09 -17.27 -63.88
N HIS A 15 -0.08 -16.99 -63.29
CA HIS A 15 -1.33 -16.93 -64.07
C HIS A 15 -2.39 -15.99 -63.44
N ILE A 16 -3.08 -15.31 -64.36
CA ILE A 16 -4.07 -14.22 -64.25
C ILE A 16 -5.51 -14.77 -64.28
N ARG A 17 -6.45 -14.15 -63.53
CA ARG A 17 -7.88 -13.80 -63.87
C ARG A 17 -8.61 -13.29 -62.60
N LYS A 18 -9.06 -12.02 -62.46
CA LYS A 18 -10.19 -11.25 -63.05
C LYS A 18 -11.63 -11.71 -62.69
N GLY A 19 -12.37 -10.79 -62.03
CA GLY A 19 -13.85 -10.63 -62.00
C GLY A 19 -14.57 -11.28 -60.80
N LEU A 20 -15.64 -10.74 -60.18
CA LEU A 20 -16.48 -9.56 -60.39
C LEU A 20 -17.48 -9.43 -59.19
N LEU A 21 -17.78 -8.20 -58.75
CA LEU A 21 -18.99 -7.61 -58.11
C LEU A 21 -20.10 -8.45 -57.42
N ALA A 22 -20.52 -8.02 -56.22
CA ALA A 22 -21.91 -7.74 -55.76
C ALA A 22 -21.93 -7.54 -54.21
N SER A 23 -22.03 -6.33 -53.65
CA SER A 23 -23.25 -5.63 -53.18
C SER A 23 -24.30 -6.48 -52.44
N THR A 24 -24.47 -6.27 -51.12
CA THR A 24 -25.75 -6.04 -50.41
C THR A 24 -25.57 -6.06 -48.87
N THR A 25 -25.67 -4.88 -48.24
CA THR A 25 -26.39 -4.65 -46.96
C THR A 25 -27.91 -4.53 -47.27
N PRO A 26 -28.87 -4.41 -46.32
CA PRO A 26 -28.81 -4.14 -44.87
C PRO A 26 -29.77 -5.00 -43.99
N ALA A 27 -29.76 -4.84 -42.65
CA ALA A 27 -30.98 -4.87 -41.82
C ALA A 27 -30.72 -4.42 -40.37
N SER A 28 -31.28 -3.27 -40.02
CA SER A 28 -31.52 -2.73 -38.69
C SER A 28 -32.82 -3.29 -38.09
N LEU A 29 -32.85 -3.58 -36.79
CA LEU A 29 -34.08 -3.84 -36.04
C LEU A 29 -34.17 -2.94 -34.81
N ARG A 30 -34.93 -1.85 -34.97
CA ARG A 30 -35.67 -1.15 -33.90
C ARG A 30 -37.00 -1.88 -33.74
N LEU A 31 -37.46 -2.08 -32.50
CA LEU A 31 -38.87 -2.34 -32.23
C LEU A 31 -39.37 -1.36 -31.17
N SER A 32 -40.56 -0.86 -31.47
CA SER A 32 -41.27 0.29 -30.92
C SER A 32 -42.22 -0.13 -29.81
N ARG A 33 -42.64 0.88 -29.03
CA ARG A 33 -43.86 0.95 -28.23
C ARG A 33 -45.08 0.40 -28.99
N ASP A 34 -46.01 -0.20 -28.23
CA ASP A 34 -47.43 0.15 -28.27
C ASP A 34 -48.15 -0.25 -26.97
N ASP A 35 -49.14 0.57 -26.63
CA ASP A 35 -50.01 0.60 -25.46
C ASP A 35 -51.12 -0.49 -25.48
N ASN A 36 -51.66 -0.85 -24.31
CA ASN A 36 -53.12 -0.88 -24.07
C ASN A 36 -53.54 -1.27 -22.63
N GLU A 37 -54.40 -0.41 -22.07
CA GLU A 37 -55.58 -0.61 -21.18
C GLU A 37 -55.45 -1.45 -19.88
N LYS A 38 -55.50 -0.87 -18.66
CA LYS A 38 -56.66 -0.36 -17.87
C LYS A 38 -57.85 -1.34 -17.70
N ILE A 39 -58.00 -1.93 -16.50
CA ILE A 39 -59.28 -2.12 -15.78
C ILE A 39 -59.05 -1.90 -14.26
N CYS A 40 -60.02 -1.25 -13.62
CA CYS A 40 -60.07 -0.67 -12.27
C CYS A 40 -60.65 -1.62 -11.19
N GLU A 41 -60.70 -1.05 -9.96
CA GLU A 41 -61.47 -1.40 -8.74
C GLU A 41 -60.71 -2.24 -7.70
N GLY A 42 -60.64 -1.91 -6.41
CA GLY A 42 -61.25 -0.85 -5.59
C GLY A 42 -61.45 -1.35 -4.15
N SER A 43 -61.13 -0.53 -3.14
CA SER A 43 -61.44 -0.65 -1.69
C SER A 43 -60.85 -1.85 -0.93
N GLY A 44 -60.25 -1.78 0.27
CA GLY A 44 -60.25 -0.76 1.33
C GLY A 44 -61.01 -1.28 2.55
N GLU A 45 -60.33 -1.85 3.57
CA GLU A 45 -60.59 -1.61 5.00
C GLU A 45 -59.66 -2.39 5.96
N LYS A 46 -59.68 -1.94 7.22
CA LYS A 46 -58.64 -1.98 8.25
C LYS A 46 -58.72 -3.19 9.21
N ASN A 47 -57.58 -3.38 9.89
CA ASN A 47 -57.40 -3.63 11.34
C ASN A 47 -57.22 -5.05 11.94
N SER A 48 -56.26 -5.05 12.88
CA SER A 48 -56.09 -5.81 14.14
C SER A 48 -55.42 -7.20 14.16
N ILE A 49 -54.14 -7.19 14.56
CA ILE A 49 -53.55 -7.73 15.81
C ILE A 49 -53.79 -9.21 16.22
N ASN A 50 -52.65 -9.91 16.36
CA ASN A 50 -52.26 -11.04 17.24
C ASN A 50 -53.25 -12.19 17.50
N THR A 51 -52.80 -13.43 17.25
CA THR A 51 -52.20 -14.35 18.26
C THR A 51 -51.93 -15.72 17.63
N GLY A 52 -50.90 -16.41 18.11
CA GLY A 52 -50.40 -17.66 17.54
C GLY A 52 -51.10 -18.93 18.04
N SER A 53 -50.79 -20.05 17.36
CA SER A 53 -50.73 -21.44 17.84
C SER A 53 -50.35 -22.31 16.63
N THR A 54 -49.21 -23.02 16.56
CA THR A 54 -48.69 -24.16 17.35
C THR A 54 -49.18 -25.53 16.85
N ILE A 55 -48.29 -26.20 16.09
CA ILE A 55 -47.81 -27.62 16.20
C ILE A 55 -48.80 -28.79 15.95
N HIS A 56 -48.39 -29.76 15.09
CA HIS A 56 -48.13 -31.20 15.40
C HIS A 56 -47.82 -31.98 14.09
N TYR A 57 -46.56 -32.40 13.84
CA TYR A 57 -45.89 -33.68 14.19
C TYR A 57 -46.34 -34.92 13.40
N VAL A 58 -45.41 -35.53 12.64
CA VAL A 58 -45.14 -36.98 12.70
C VAL A 58 -43.64 -37.22 12.52
N SER A 59 -43.04 -37.79 13.56
CA SER A 59 -41.69 -38.35 13.64
C SER A 59 -41.77 -39.88 13.57
N THR A 60 -40.82 -40.51 12.88
CA THR A 60 -40.40 -41.88 13.18
C THR A 60 -38.89 -41.89 13.43
N LEU A 61 -38.52 -42.22 14.66
CA LEU A 61 -37.16 -42.51 15.11
C LEU A 61 -37.07 -44.02 15.36
N GLU A 62 -35.95 -44.62 14.96
CA GLU A 62 -35.16 -45.69 15.60
C GLU A 62 -34.28 -46.34 14.49
N ASN A 63 -33.02 -46.71 14.66
CA ASN A 63 -32.11 -46.75 15.79
C ASN A 63 -30.67 -46.69 15.25
N GLY A 64 -29.72 -46.25 16.08
CA GLY A 64 -28.40 -45.79 15.66
C GLY A 64 -27.40 -46.85 15.19
N ASN A 65 -26.40 -46.37 14.45
CA ASN A 65 -25.01 -46.76 14.70
C ASN A 65 -24.07 -45.60 14.30
N LYS A 66 -23.07 -45.39 15.15
CA LYS A 66 -22.02 -44.38 14.98
C LYS A 66 -21.14 -44.78 13.79
N GLU A 67 -20.95 -43.86 12.85
CA GLU A 67 -19.70 -43.73 12.10
C GLU A 67 -19.51 -42.28 11.66
N SER A 68 -18.52 -41.64 12.26
CA SER A 68 -18.04 -40.32 11.90
C SER A 68 -17.42 -40.37 10.51
N THR A 69 -17.94 -39.60 9.56
CA THR A 69 -17.20 -39.27 8.33
C THR A 69 -17.29 -37.78 8.04
N THR A 70 -16.16 -37.13 8.23
CA THR A 70 -15.72 -35.81 7.78
C THR A 70 -16.30 -35.37 6.42
N THR A 71 -17.04 -34.25 6.40
CA THR A 71 -17.23 -33.40 5.22
C THR A 71 -17.15 -31.93 5.61
N SER A 72 -15.93 -31.45 5.87
CA SER A 72 -15.64 -30.01 5.99
C SER A 72 -14.23 -29.74 5.44
N SER A 73 -14.09 -29.70 4.12
CA SER A 73 -12.83 -29.29 3.45
C SER A 73 -12.99 -28.76 2.02
N SER A 74 -14.20 -28.48 1.53
CA SER A 74 -14.44 -28.10 0.11
C SER A 74 -14.81 -26.64 -0.15
N SER A 75 -15.09 -25.83 0.89
CA SER A 75 -15.40 -24.40 0.75
C SER A 75 -14.15 -23.52 0.65
N ASP A 76 -13.10 -23.84 1.41
CA ASP A 76 -11.93 -22.96 1.56
C ASP A 76 -10.99 -23.01 0.35
N LYS A 77 -10.96 -24.13 -0.38
CA LYS A 77 -10.18 -24.23 -1.63
C LYS A 77 -10.79 -23.43 -2.78
N LYS A 78 -12.10 -23.13 -2.78
CA LYS A 78 -12.76 -22.42 -3.90
C LYS A 78 -12.52 -20.91 -3.90
N SER A 79 -12.32 -20.28 -2.73
CA SER A 79 -12.03 -18.84 -2.63
C SER A 79 -10.57 -18.52 -2.97
N ASP A 80 -9.62 -19.32 -2.49
CA ASP A 80 -8.19 -19.13 -2.77
C ASP A 80 -7.84 -19.37 -4.23
N ASP A 81 -8.48 -20.38 -4.85
CA ASP A 81 -8.30 -20.69 -6.27
C ASP A 81 -8.93 -19.59 -7.15
N LYS A 82 -10.03 -18.95 -6.70
CA LYS A 82 -10.63 -17.79 -7.39
C LYS A 82 -9.73 -16.55 -7.33
N ASN A 83 -9.19 -16.21 -6.16
CA ASN A 83 -8.31 -15.04 -5.98
C ASN A 83 -6.97 -15.21 -6.71
N THR A 84 -6.36 -16.39 -6.62
CA THR A 84 -5.09 -16.71 -7.31
C THR A 84 -5.25 -16.63 -8.83
N ARG A 85 -6.34 -17.20 -9.38
CA ARG A 85 -6.69 -17.07 -10.80
C ARG A 85 -6.91 -15.62 -11.22
N THR A 86 -7.37 -14.77 -10.31
CA THR A 86 -7.66 -13.36 -10.56
C THR A 86 -6.38 -12.51 -10.66
N TYR A 87 -5.38 -12.72 -9.80
CA TYR A 87 -4.07 -12.04 -9.92
C TYR A 87 -3.28 -12.53 -11.14
N LEU A 88 -3.30 -13.85 -11.40
CA LEU A 88 -2.72 -14.44 -12.60
C LEU A 88 -3.36 -13.90 -13.87
N HIS A 89 -4.67 -13.64 -13.86
CA HIS A 89 -5.36 -13.00 -14.97
C HIS A 89 -4.80 -11.61 -15.25
N LEU A 90 -4.67 -10.75 -14.24
CA LEU A 90 -4.12 -9.39 -14.40
C LEU A 90 -2.70 -9.42 -15.02
N LEU A 91 -1.82 -10.29 -14.53
CA LEU A 91 -0.45 -10.44 -15.06
C LEU A 91 -0.41 -11.03 -16.49
N ARG A 92 -1.41 -11.82 -16.89
CA ARG A 92 -1.50 -12.35 -18.25
C ARG A 92 -2.04 -11.33 -19.24
N THR A 93 -3.08 -10.61 -18.84
CA THR A 93 -3.85 -9.70 -19.71
C THR A 93 -3.15 -8.35 -19.87
N ASN A 94 -2.58 -7.79 -18.80
CA ASN A 94 -1.92 -6.49 -18.84
C ASN A 94 -0.39 -6.62 -18.99
N LYS A 95 0.08 -6.50 -20.24
CA LYS A 95 1.51 -6.63 -20.59
C LYS A 95 2.38 -5.60 -19.85
N ASN A 96 1.99 -4.33 -19.87
CA ASN A 96 2.76 -3.24 -19.27
C ASN A 96 2.86 -3.42 -17.74
N PHE A 97 1.74 -3.72 -17.09
CA PHE A 97 1.73 -3.99 -15.66
C PHE A 97 2.58 -5.22 -15.30
N ARG A 98 2.55 -6.29 -16.11
CA ARG A 98 3.41 -7.47 -15.88
C ARG A 98 4.89 -7.12 -15.89
N TYR A 99 5.37 -6.37 -16.88
CA TYR A 99 6.79 -6.01 -16.96
C TYR A 99 7.20 -5.05 -15.85
N PHE A 100 6.36 -4.07 -15.51
CA PHE A 100 6.55 -3.23 -14.34
C PHE A 100 6.60 -4.05 -13.04
N TRP A 101 5.69 -5.02 -12.88
CA TRP A 101 5.69 -5.87 -11.70
C TRP A 101 6.94 -6.75 -11.62
N LEU A 102 7.41 -7.31 -12.74
CA LEU A 102 8.66 -8.09 -12.79
C LEU A 102 9.89 -7.24 -12.45
N SER A 103 10.00 -6.01 -12.96
CA SER A 103 11.10 -5.11 -12.60
C SER A 103 11.06 -4.79 -11.11
N TYR A 104 9.87 -4.51 -10.57
CA TYR A 104 9.66 -4.27 -9.15
C TYR A 104 10.06 -5.46 -8.27
N VAL A 105 9.69 -6.68 -8.65
CA VAL A 105 10.11 -7.92 -7.94
C VAL A 105 11.63 -8.04 -7.88
N VAL A 106 12.29 -7.88 -9.03
CA VAL A 106 13.76 -8.01 -9.14
C VAL A 106 14.46 -6.94 -8.30
N ASN A 107 14.02 -5.69 -8.40
CA ASN A 107 14.55 -4.56 -7.65
C ASN A 107 14.39 -4.78 -6.14
N ARG A 108 13.17 -5.09 -5.68
CA ARG A 108 12.90 -5.32 -4.25
C ARG A 108 13.64 -6.50 -3.66
N MET A 109 13.86 -7.57 -4.42
CA MET A 109 14.65 -8.70 -3.95
C MET A 109 16.09 -8.27 -3.64
N GLY A 110 16.69 -7.48 -4.54
CA GLY A 110 18.04 -6.94 -4.39
C GLY A 110 18.19 -6.01 -3.18
N ASP A 111 17.24 -5.09 -2.97
CA ASP A 111 17.20 -4.16 -1.82
C ASP A 111 17.39 -4.91 -0.48
N TRP A 112 16.63 -5.98 -0.29
CA TRP A 112 16.66 -6.80 0.94
C TRP A 112 17.98 -7.57 1.09
N MET A 113 18.57 -8.03 -0.02
CA MET A 113 19.88 -8.67 0.00
C MET A 113 20.99 -7.70 0.42
N SER A 114 21.03 -6.50 -0.17
CA SER A 114 22.00 -5.45 0.17
C SER A 114 21.83 -4.92 1.58
N TYR A 115 20.61 -4.90 2.11
CA TYR A 115 20.36 -4.57 3.51
C TYR A 115 21.03 -5.57 4.45
N LEU A 116 20.85 -6.88 4.24
CA LEU A 116 21.53 -7.89 5.05
C LEU A 116 23.05 -7.91 4.85
N ALA A 117 23.53 -7.64 3.65
CA ALA A 117 24.95 -7.48 3.38
C ALA A 117 25.54 -6.29 4.14
N SER A 118 24.81 -5.18 4.26
CA SER A 118 25.20 -4.02 5.06
C SER A 118 25.29 -4.34 6.55
N ILE A 119 24.30 -5.05 7.10
CA ILE A 119 24.34 -5.53 8.49
C ILE A 119 25.55 -6.44 8.71
N SER A 120 25.75 -7.41 7.81
CA SER A 120 26.86 -8.37 7.89
C SER A 120 28.23 -7.68 7.76
N LEU A 121 28.32 -6.61 6.95
CA LEU A 121 29.53 -5.79 6.83
C LEU A 121 29.84 -5.08 8.14
N ILE A 122 28.83 -4.44 8.77
CA ILE A 122 29.03 -3.80 10.07
C ILE A 122 29.50 -4.83 11.10
N GLN A 123 28.82 -5.98 11.21
CA GLN A 123 29.24 -7.06 12.12
C GLN A 123 30.68 -7.53 11.85
N LYS A 124 31.07 -7.69 10.58
CA LYS A 124 32.44 -8.06 10.18
C LYS A 124 33.47 -7.02 10.66
N VAL A 125 33.20 -5.74 10.44
CA VAL A 125 34.13 -4.65 10.83
C VAL A 125 34.22 -4.55 12.35
N THR A 126 33.10 -4.66 13.06
CA THR A 126 33.12 -4.47 14.51
C THR A 126 33.73 -5.66 15.25
N ASN A 127 33.49 -6.90 14.78
CA ASN A 127 34.16 -8.10 15.30
C ASN A 127 35.70 -8.02 15.15
N ASN A 128 36.20 -7.34 14.11
CA ASN A 128 37.63 -7.12 13.91
C ASN A 128 38.19 -5.99 14.79
N SER A 129 37.35 -5.01 15.17
CA SER A 129 37.78 -3.76 15.80
C SER A 129 37.60 -3.74 17.32
N SER A 130 37.13 -4.83 17.93
CA SER A 130 36.92 -4.99 19.38
C SER A 130 36.06 -3.88 20.03
N HIS A 131 35.26 -3.16 19.23
CA HIS A 131 34.35 -2.12 19.73
C HIS A 131 33.15 -2.78 20.42
N SER A 132 32.74 -2.22 21.56
CA SER A 132 31.58 -2.68 22.34
C SER A 132 30.24 -2.36 21.69
N ASP A 133 30.18 -1.35 20.82
CA ASP A 133 28.94 -0.70 20.41
C ASP A 133 28.32 -1.32 19.14
N ASN A 134 28.19 -2.66 19.13
CA ASN A 134 27.70 -3.38 17.95
C ASN A 134 26.25 -3.01 17.58
N ASN A 135 25.38 -2.83 18.58
CA ASN A 135 23.94 -2.66 18.33
C ASN A 135 23.61 -1.22 17.92
N THR A 136 24.35 -0.25 18.43
CA THR A 136 24.25 1.18 18.08
C THR A 136 24.66 1.40 16.62
N LEU A 137 25.70 0.70 16.14
CA LEU A 137 26.08 0.82 14.73
C LEU A 137 24.99 0.27 13.78
N ILE A 138 24.29 -0.78 14.19
CA ILE A 138 23.14 -1.31 13.43
C ILE A 138 21.93 -0.38 13.53
N SER A 139 21.68 0.23 14.69
CA SER A 139 20.56 1.17 14.82
C SER A 139 20.79 2.46 14.03
N ILE A 140 22.03 2.95 13.94
CA ILE A 140 22.40 4.06 13.05
C ILE A 140 22.21 3.67 11.58
N LEU A 141 22.51 2.43 11.19
CA LEU A 141 22.23 1.95 9.83
C LEU A 141 20.74 2.08 9.51
N ILE A 142 19.86 1.63 10.41
CA ILE A 142 18.40 1.74 10.24
C ILE A 142 17.97 3.21 10.13
N LEU A 143 18.49 4.08 11.00
CA LEU A 143 18.23 5.53 10.96
C LEU A 143 18.62 6.15 9.60
N VAL A 144 19.82 5.82 9.12
CA VAL A 144 20.35 6.26 7.82
C VAL A 144 19.50 5.73 6.67
N LYS A 145 18.84 4.57 6.81
CA LYS A 145 17.96 4.05 5.77
C LYS A 145 16.60 4.73 5.73
N LEU A 146 16.03 5.04 6.88
CA LEU A 146 14.66 5.54 6.97
C LEU A 146 14.55 7.06 6.73
N LEU A 147 15.47 7.86 7.28
CA LEU A 147 15.34 9.32 7.27
C LEU A 147 15.49 9.98 5.88
N PRO A 148 16.48 9.61 5.04
CA PRO A 148 16.66 10.27 3.75
C PRO A 148 15.42 10.12 2.87
N ASN A 149 14.80 8.94 2.88
CA ASN A 149 13.59 8.68 2.12
C ASN A 149 12.49 9.71 2.43
N VAL A 150 12.20 9.93 3.72
CA VAL A 150 11.19 10.91 4.17
C VAL A 150 11.50 12.33 3.72
N VAL A 151 12.78 12.73 3.79
CA VAL A 151 13.22 14.10 3.45
C VAL A 151 13.17 14.35 1.95
N PHE A 152 13.52 13.36 1.13
CA PHE A 152 13.64 13.51 -0.33
C PHE A 152 12.38 13.09 -1.10
N MET A 153 11.38 12.47 -0.45
CA MET A 153 10.07 12.17 -1.05
C MET A 153 9.37 13.37 -1.73
N PRO A 154 9.33 14.59 -1.15
CA PRO A 154 8.75 15.75 -1.82
C PRO A 154 9.44 16.09 -3.14
N VAL A 155 10.76 15.94 -3.21
CA VAL A 155 11.56 16.16 -4.43
C VAL A 155 11.22 15.11 -5.48
N GLY A 156 11.10 13.84 -5.05
CA GLY A 156 10.61 12.76 -5.92
C GLY A 156 9.23 13.04 -6.50
N GLY A 157 8.34 13.68 -5.74
CA GLY A 157 7.02 14.10 -6.22
C GLY A 157 7.12 15.12 -7.36
N ILE A 158 8.00 16.12 -7.23
CA ILE A 158 8.24 17.10 -8.30
C ILE A 158 8.74 16.40 -9.57
N LEU A 159 9.67 15.44 -9.43
CA LEU A 159 10.17 14.66 -10.56
C LEU A 159 9.06 13.82 -11.22
N ALA A 160 8.24 13.13 -10.41
CA ALA A 160 7.13 12.32 -10.86
C ALA A 160 6.03 13.14 -11.56
N ASP A 161 5.92 14.44 -11.22
CA ASP A 161 4.97 15.37 -11.80
C ASP A 161 5.50 16.06 -13.07
N SER A 162 6.82 16.17 -13.20
CA SER A 162 7.47 16.94 -14.28
C SER A 162 7.95 16.08 -15.44
N TYR A 163 8.25 14.81 -15.18
CA TYR A 163 8.87 13.90 -16.15
C TYR A 163 8.06 12.60 -16.29
N ASP A 164 8.34 11.86 -17.37
CA ASP A 164 7.80 10.53 -17.57
C ASP A 164 8.21 9.61 -16.42
N ARG A 165 7.23 9.05 -15.71
CA ARG A 165 7.46 8.27 -14.49
C ARG A 165 8.25 6.98 -14.73
N ARG A 166 8.16 6.41 -15.93
CA ARG A 166 8.96 5.23 -16.31
C ARG A 166 10.42 5.63 -16.53
N ASN A 167 10.67 6.73 -17.25
CA ASN A 167 12.03 7.20 -17.48
C ASN A 167 12.73 7.64 -16.18
N VAL A 168 11.98 8.27 -15.27
CA VAL A 168 12.51 8.60 -13.92
C VAL A 168 12.93 7.33 -13.18
N GLN A 169 12.10 6.28 -13.18
CA GLN A 169 12.45 5.00 -12.54
C GLN A 169 13.67 4.34 -13.16
N ILE A 170 13.76 4.30 -14.50
CA ILE A 170 14.94 3.76 -15.21
C ILE A 170 16.21 4.52 -14.82
N ALA A 171 16.17 5.85 -14.79
CA ALA A 171 17.33 6.66 -14.42
C ALA A 171 17.75 6.43 -12.96
N LEU A 172 16.79 6.29 -12.05
CA LEU A 172 17.05 6.02 -10.64
C LEU A 172 17.60 4.60 -10.43
N ASP A 173 17.11 3.58 -11.15
CA ASP A 173 17.66 2.23 -11.09
C ASP A 173 19.13 2.20 -11.57
N VAL A 174 19.44 2.90 -12.65
CA VAL A 174 20.83 3.03 -13.13
C VAL A 174 21.70 3.76 -12.11
N ALA A 175 21.18 4.82 -11.48
CA ALA A 175 21.88 5.54 -10.42
C ALA A 175 22.14 4.64 -9.20
N SER A 176 21.16 3.86 -8.76
CA SER A 176 21.29 2.88 -7.67
C SER A 176 22.40 1.87 -7.97
N SER A 177 22.41 1.31 -9.19
CA SER A 177 23.48 0.40 -9.62
C SER A 177 24.88 1.02 -9.48
N GLY A 178 25.02 2.31 -9.78
CA GLY A 178 26.26 3.06 -9.57
C GLY A 178 26.65 3.23 -8.10
N VAL A 179 25.66 3.46 -7.21
CA VAL A 179 25.89 3.58 -5.75
C VAL A 179 26.43 2.27 -5.16
N LEU A 180 26.10 1.11 -5.73
CA LEU A 180 26.69 -0.18 -5.29
C LEU A 180 28.22 -0.24 -5.43
N GLY A 181 28.83 0.59 -6.30
CA GLY A 181 30.28 0.75 -6.34
C GLY A 181 30.85 1.30 -5.02
N ILE A 182 30.11 2.18 -4.34
CA ILE A 182 30.48 2.74 -3.02
C ILE A 182 30.35 1.67 -1.94
N PHE A 183 29.38 0.76 -2.05
CA PHE A 183 29.27 -0.40 -1.15
C PHE A 183 30.46 -1.35 -1.26
N LEU A 184 30.91 -1.64 -2.48
CA LEU A 184 32.13 -2.43 -2.69
C LEU A 184 33.35 -1.72 -2.12
N TRP A 185 33.45 -0.40 -2.31
CA TRP A 185 34.53 0.39 -1.71
C TRP A 185 34.51 0.33 -0.18
N SER A 186 33.32 0.42 0.43
CA SER A 186 33.11 0.24 1.87
C SER A 186 33.59 -1.14 2.35
N TYR A 187 33.24 -2.19 1.62
CA TYR A 187 33.65 -3.56 1.92
C TYR A 187 35.18 -3.73 1.93
N TYR A 188 35.86 -3.27 0.87
CA TYR A 188 37.32 -3.40 0.76
C TYR A 188 38.07 -2.53 1.77
N ARG A 189 37.52 -1.35 2.11
CA ARG A 189 38.11 -0.46 3.13
C ARG A 189 37.74 -0.86 4.56
N GLN A 190 36.82 -1.81 4.75
CA GLN A 190 36.27 -2.20 6.05
C GLN A 190 35.80 -0.98 6.86
N SER A 191 35.07 -0.07 6.22
CA SER A 191 34.73 1.23 6.81
C SER A 191 33.23 1.42 7.00
N VAL A 192 32.78 1.40 8.26
CA VAL A 192 31.37 1.63 8.62
C VAL A 192 30.86 3.01 8.15
N PRO A 193 31.62 4.12 8.27
CA PRO A 193 31.17 5.41 7.74
C PRO A 193 30.91 5.42 6.22
N ILE A 194 31.72 4.72 5.42
CA ILE A 194 31.47 4.59 3.98
C ILE A 194 30.23 3.74 3.71
N CYS A 195 29.98 2.72 4.54
CA CYS A 195 28.74 1.94 4.49
C CYS A 195 27.50 2.81 4.74
N TYR A 196 27.57 3.71 5.72
CA TYR A 196 26.49 4.67 5.99
C TYR A 196 26.31 5.65 4.84
N LEU A 197 27.39 6.19 4.27
CA LEU A 197 27.30 7.06 3.10
C LEU A 197 26.63 6.35 1.91
N ALA A 198 26.99 5.09 1.66
CA ALA A 198 26.41 4.30 0.58
C ALA A 198 24.90 4.06 0.79
N ASN A 199 24.50 3.67 2.01
CA ASN A 199 23.08 3.52 2.36
C ASN A 199 22.32 4.84 2.27
N PHE A 200 22.90 5.94 2.75
CA PHE A 200 22.30 7.27 2.67
C PHE A 200 22.01 7.63 1.20
N LEU A 201 23.00 7.49 0.31
CA LEU A 201 22.84 7.81 -1.11
C LEU A 201 21.80 6.90 -1.79
N LEU A 202 21.80 5.61 -1.48
CA LEU A 202 20.81 4.67 -2.01
C LEU A 202 19.38 5.07 -1.60
N GLU A 203 19.21 5.57 -0.38
CA GLU A 203 17.89 5.90 0.18
C GLU A 203 17.43 7.31 -0.22
N VAL A 204 18.35 8.20 -0.57
CA VAL A 204 18.03 9.42 -1.34
C VAL A 204 17.42 9.02 -2.68
N VAL A 205 18.04 8.10 -3.42
CA VAL A 205 17.49 7.58 -4.68
C VAL A 205 16.12 6.92 -4.44
N GLY A 206 15.99 6.12 -3.38
CA GLY A 206 14.71 5.52 -2.96
C GLY A 206 13.61 6.54 -2.67
N GLY A 207 13.93 7.67 -2.02
CA GLY A 207 13.00 8.78 -1.79
C GLY A 207 12.51 9.43 -3.09
N LEU A 208 13.38 9.51 -4.10
CA LEU A 208 13.01 9.99 -5.44
C LEU A 208 12.17 8.96 -6.23
N TYR A 209 12.38 7.67 -5.96
CA TYR A 209 11.73 6.56 -6.65
C TYR A 209 10.26 6.37 -6.23
N LEU A 210 9.97 6.41 -4.92
CA LEU A 210 8.64 6.09 -4.37
C LEU A 210 7.47 6.86 -5.00
N PRO A 211 7.52 8.20 -5.17
CA PRO A 211 6.42 8.97 -5.75
C PRO A 211 6.14 8.57 -7.20
N SER A 212 7.19 8.32 -8.00
CA SER A 212 7.06 7.86 -9.38
C SER A 212 6.43 6.47 -9.46
N ASN A 213 6.85 5.57 -8.58
CA ASN A 213 6.32 4.20 -8.48
C ASN A 213 4.83 4.18 -8.07
N ASN A 214 4.45 4.98 -7.07
CA ASN A 214 3.05 5.01 -6.61
C ASN A 214 2.12 5.68 -7.64
N ALA A 215 2.64 6.58 -8.47
CA ALA A 215 1.84 7.29 -9.46
C ALA A 215 1.74 6.55 -10.81
N ILE A 216 2.71 5.69 -11.18
CA ILE A 216 2.63 4.91 -12.42
C ILE A 216 1.62 3.76 -12.32
N VAL A 217 1.43 3.18 -11.13
CA VAL A 217 0.56 2.02 -10.92
C VAL A 217 -0.89 2.32 -11.32
N PRO A 218 -1.55 3.38 -10.82
CA PRO A 218 -2.90 3.71 -11.26
C PRO A 218 -3.02 3.94 -12.77
N GLN A 219 -1.97 4.45 -13.42
CA GLN A 219 -1.98 4.63 -14.87
C GLN A 219 -1.87 3.32 -15.64
N LEU A 220 -1.19 2.32 -15.06
CA LEU A 220 -1.01 1.01 -15.68
C LEU A 220 -2.27 0.14 -15.59
N VAL A 221 -3.05 0.24 -14.51
CA VAL A 221 -4.20 -0.66 -14.24
C VAL A 221 -5.57 0.03 -14.16
N GLY A 222 -5.63 1.35 -13.97
CA GLY A 222 -6.90 2.07 -13.74
C GLY A 222 -7.50 2.77 -14.96
N ASN A 223 -6.82 2.76 -16.11
CA ASN A 223 -7.21 3.56 -17.29
C ASN A 223 -7.34 2.70 -18.56
N ASN A 224 -7.95 1.51 -18.46
CA ASN A 224 -8.22 0.72 -19.66
C ASN A 224 -9.52 1.22 -20.32
N PRO A 225 -9.48 1.81 -21.53
CA PRO A 225 -10.67 2.36 -22.19
C PRO A 225 -11.70 1.30 -22.59
N ASN A 226 -11.32 0.01 -22.57
CA ASN A 226 -12.22 -1.09 -22.89
C ASN A 226 -12.99 -1.64 -21.67
N ASN A 227 -12.65 -1.19 -20.45
CA ASN A 227 -13.25 -1.64 -19.21
C ASN A 227 -14.29 -0.63 -18.70
N THR A 228 -15.29 -1.11 -17.96
CA THR A 228 -16.20 -0.26 -17.19
C THR A 228 -15.47 0.42 -16.01
N GLU A 229 -16.06 1.49 -15.45
CA GLU A 229 -15.48 2.16 -14.27
C GLU A 229 -15.30 1.20 -13.07
N GLU A 230 -16.30 0.35 -12.83
CA GLU A 230 -16.25 -0.66 -11.75
C GLU A 230 -15.14 -1.70 -11.98
N GLU A 231 -14.91 -2.13 -13.23
CA GLU A 231 -13.82 -3.04 -13.58
C GLU A 231 -12.43 -2.38 -13.43
N ASN A 232 -12.29 -1.11 -13.79
CA ASN A 232 -11.04 -0.35 -13.61
C ASN A 232 -10.71 -0.19 -12.13
N ASP A 233 -11.69 0.12 -11.28
CA ASP A 233 -11.52 0.19 -9.84
C ASP A 233 -11.12 -1.17 -9.24
N GLU A 234 -11.70 -2.26 -9.75
CA GLU A 234 -11.36 -3.61 -9.33
C GLU A 234 -9.91 -3.98 -9.74
N GLU A 235 -9.49 -3.66 -10.96
CA GLU A 235 -8.10 -3.87 -11.43
C GLU A 235 -7.11 -3.00 -10.66
N LEU A 236 -7.45 -1.75 -10.36
CA LEU A 236 -6.64 -0.85 -9.54
C LEU A 236 -6.41 -1.41 -8.14
N LYS A 237 -7.48 -1.92 -7.50
CA LYS A 237 -7.39 -2.55 -6.19
C LYS A 237 -6.51 -3.80 -6.26
N LYS A 238 -6.72 -4.68 -7.25
CA LYS A 238 -5.90 -5.88 -7.47
C LYS A 238 -4.41 -5.54 -7.65
N GLY A 239 -4.11 -4.55 -8.49
CA GLY A 239 -2.74 -4.10 -8.77
C GLY A 239 -2.05 -3.54 -7.53
N THR A 240 -2.73 -2.67 -6.79
CA THR A 240 -2.21 -2.07 -5.55
C THR A 240 -1.94 -3.13 -4.48
N THR A 241 -2.89 -4.07 -4.29
CA THR A 241 -2.72 -5.20 -3.37
C THR A 241 -1.55 -6.09 -3.76
N LEU A 242 -1.39 -6.41 -5.06
CA LEU A 242 -0.30 -7.25 -5.54
C LEU A 242 1.07 -6.63 -5.27
N ILE A 243 1.21 -5.31 -5.44
CA ILE A 243 2.46 -4.59 -5.13
C ILE A 243 2.76 -4.63 -3.63
N GLY A 244 1.75 -4.44 -2.78
CA GLY A 244 1.88 -4.58 -1.34
C GLY A 244 2.32 -5.99 -0.92
N LEU A 245 1.69 -7.04 -1.48
CA LEU A 245 2.07 -8.44 -1.27
C LEU A 245 3.50 -8.71 -1.75
N THR A 246 3.89 -8.12 -2.88
CA THR A 246 5.23 -8.28 -3.46
C THR A 246 6.29 -7.75 -2.51
N TRP A 247 6.06 -6.60 -1.88
CA TRP A 247 7.00 -6.06 -0.89
C TRP A 247 7.22 -7.04 0.26
N SER A 248 6.14 -7.60 0.83
CA SER A 248 6.22 -8.59 1.92
C SER A 248 6.91 -9.89 1.48
N LEU A 249 6.61 -10.36 0.27
CA LEU A 249 7.21 -11.59 -0.26
C LEU A 249 8.69 -11.40 -0.54
N MET A 250 9.10 -10.25 -1.09
CA MET A 250 10.50 -9.94 -1.34
C MET A 250 11.26 -9.68 -0.04
N ALA A 251 10.62 -9.13 0.99
CA ALA A 251 11.20 -9.08 2.33
C ALA A 251 11.51 -10.47 2.87
N ALA A 252 10.59 -11.43 2.70
CA ALA A 252 10.79 -12.81 3.11
C ALA A 252 11.91 -13.49 2.30
N LEU A 253 11.76 -13.49 0.97
CA LEU A 253 12.60 -14.24 0.05
C LEU A 253 13.95 -13.58 -0.14
N GLY A 254 14.00 -12.27 -0.36
CA GLY A 254 15.22 -11.50 -0.56
C GLY A 254 16.12 -11.53 0.68
N SER A 255 15.57 -11.43 1.88
CA SER A 255 16.36 -11.56 3.11
C SER A 255 16.84 -12.99 3.36
N SER A 256 15.97 -13.99 3.15
CA SER A 256 16.39 -15.40 3.27
C SER A 256 17.52 -15.74 2.30
N LEU A 257 17.36 -15.31 1.05
CA LEU A 257 18.35 -15.51 0.00
C LEU A 257 19.62 -14.71 0.28
N GLY A 258 19.51 -13.49 0.78
CA GLY A 258 20.64 -12.65 1.17
C GLY A 258 21.53 -13.33 2.21
N GLY A 259 20.95 -13.92 3.27
CA GLY A 259 21.72 -14.68 4.27
C GLY A 259 22.46 -15.88 3.68
N VAL A 260 21.80 -16.63 2.78
CA VAL A 260 22.41 -17.76 2.05
C VAL A 260 23.52 -17.29 1.12
N LEU A 261 23.30 -16.20 0.38
CA LEU A 261 24.27 -15.65 -0.56
C LEU A 261 25.49 -15.07 0.15
N VAL A 262 25.34 -14.43 1.31
CA VAL A 262 26.48 -14.02 2.15
C VAL A 262 27.30 -15.25 2.56
N ALA A 263 26.63 -16.34 2.94
CA ALA A 263 27.32 -17.58 3.33
C ALA A 263 28.04 -18.26 2.15
N ALA A 264 27.49 -18.18 0.93
CA ALA A 264 28.01 -18.87 -0.25
C ALA A 264 29.02 -18.05 -1.08
N PHE A 265 28.74 -16.76 -1.29
CA PHE A 265 29.47 -15.85 -2.19
C PHE A 265 30.13 -14.66 -1.47
N GLY A 266 29.94 -14.54 -0.15
CA GLY A 266 30.44 -13.41 0.62
C GLY A 266 29.54 -12.17 0.53
N ILE A 267 29.93 -11.13 1.26
CA ILE A 267 29.18 -9.86 1.38
C ILE A 267 29.26 -9.09 0.05
N GLU A 268 30.42 -9.08 -0.58
CA GLU A 268 30.69 -8.48 -1.88
C GLU A 268 29.82 -9.07 -2.98
N GLY A 269 29.57 -10.38 -2.95
CA GLY A 269 28.71 -11.07 -3.91
C GLY A 269 27.29 -10.51 -3.88
N CYS A 270 26.76 -10.23 -2.69
CA CYS A 270 25.43 -9.63 -2.53
C CYS A 270 25.36 -8.22 -3.16
N PHE A 271 26.36 -7.37 -2.95
CA PHE A 271 26.39 -6.03 -3.55
C PHE A 271 26.53 -6.05 -5.07
N VAL A 272 27.31 -6.99 -5.62
CA VAL A 272 27.42 -7.18 -7.07
C VAL A 272 26.10 -7.68 -7.66
N ILE A 273 25.49 -8.69 -7.04
CA ILE A 273 24.21 -9.22 -7.51
C ILE A 273 23.13 -8.13 -7.46
N ASP A 274 23.10 -7.32 -6.40
CA ASP A 274 22.13 -6.23 -6.27
C ASP A 274 22.33 -5.13 -7.33
N SER A 275 23.59 -4.77 -7.62
CA SER A 275 23.91 -3.86 -8.72
C SER A 275 23.37 -4.36 -10.06
N VAL A 276 23.42 -5.67 -10.30
CA VAL A 276 22.87 -6.33 -11.49
C VAL A 276 21.34 -6.34 -11.45
N THR A 277 20.70 -6.54 -10.30
CA THR A 277 19.23 -6.51 -10.20
C THR A 277 18.68 -5.13 -10.51
N TYR A 278 19.35 -4.04 -10.11
CA TYR A 278 18.96 -2.69 -10.52
C TYR A 278 19.06 -2.49 -12.04
N LEU A 279 20.17 -2.90 -12.66
CA LEU A 279 20.30 -2.80 -14.13
C LEU A 279 19.28 -3.66 -14.86
N LEU A 280 19.01 -4.86 -14.35
CA LEU A 280 18.00 -5.75 -14.91
C LEU A 280 16.60 -5.14 -14.80
N SER A 281 16.27 -4.50 -13.67
CA SER A 281 15.02 -3.74 -13.49
C SER A 281 14.89 -2.63 -14.54
N ALA A 282 15.95 -1.82 -14.73
CA ALA A 282 15.98 -0.77 -15.75
C ALA A 282 15.78 -1.32 -17.17
N ILE A 283 16.42 -2.44 -17.51
CA ILE A 283 16.29 -3.12 -18.81
C ILE A 283 14.84 -3.63 -19.01
N ILE A 284 14.26 -4.26 -17.99
CA ILE A 284 12.87 -4.77 -18.04
C ILE A 284 11.89 -3.61 -18.26
N LEU A 285 12.05 -2.49 -17.56
CA LEU A 285 11.21 -1.31 -17.74
C LEU A 285 11.41 -0.69 -19.14
N TYR A 286 12.64 -0.62 -19.62
CA TYR A 286 12.96 -0.05 -20.92
C TYR A 286 12.35 -0.84 -22.08
N TYR A 287 12.46 -2.17 -22.10
CA TYR A 287 11.95 -2.99 -23.20
C TYR A 287 10.51 -3.46 -23.01
N GLY A 288 10.06 -3.65 -21.76
CA GLY A 288 8.80 -4.31 -21.44
C GLY A 288 7.61 -3.38 -21.29
N VAL A 289 7.83 -2.17 -20.78
CA VAL A 289 6.74 -1.20 -20.52
C VAL A 289 6.67 -0.22 -21.69
N GLU A 290 5.58 -0.27 -22.44
CA GLU A 290 5.32 0.60 -23.58
C GLU A 290 4.44 1.79 -23.18
N GLY A 291 4.59 2.93 -23.86
CA GLY A 291 3.77 4.13 -23.67
C GLY A 291 4.48 5.30 -22.98
N ASN A 292 3.77 6.43 -22.91
CA ASN A 292 4.19 7.65 -22.23
C ASN A 292 3.34 7.84 -20.96
N TYR A 293 4.00 7.98 -19.83
CA TYR A 293 3.43 8.10 -18.48
C TYR A 293 3.63 9.52 -17.91
N ASN A 294 3.63 10.52 -18.80
CA ASN A 294 3.68 11.93 -18.44
C ASN A 294 2.41 12.37 -17.69
N VAL A 295 2.53 13.41 -16.88
CA VAL A 295 1.40 14.02 -16.19
C VAL A 295 0.63 14.90 -17.15
N THR A 296 -0.59 14.50 -17.52
CA THR A 296 -1.54 15.39 -18.18
C THR A 296 -2.03 16.44 -17.16
N THR A 297 -1.96 17.70 -17.53
CA THR A 297 -2.19 18.91 -16.71
C THR A 297 -3.56 18.99 -16.01
N SER A 298 -4.46 18.03 -16.23
CA SER A 298 -5.84 18.02 -15.74
C SER A 298 -5.98 17.83 -14.21
N SER A 299 -4.94 17.39 -13.50
CA SER A 299 -4.98 17.11 -12.06
C SER A 299 -4.72 18.34 -11.15
N LYS A 300 -4.29 19.47 -11.72
CA LYS A 300 -3.89 20.65 -10.92
C LYS A 300 -5.03 21.44 -10.26
N ASN A 301 -6.29 21.20 -10.62
CA ASN A 301 -7.43 22.06 -10.27
C ASN A 301 -8.37 21.50 -9.20
N THR A 302 -7.88 20.74 -8.20
CA THR A 302 -8.72 20.45 -7.03
C THR A 302 -8.73 21.68 -6.10
N SER A 303 -9.78 22.49 -6.23
CA SER A 303 -9.95 23.77 -5.53
C SER A 303 -10.48 23.56 -4.11
N LEU A 304 -10.29 24.55 -3.22
CA LEU A 304 -10.90 24.61 -1.87
C LEU A 304 -12.43 24.36 -1.91
N SER A 305 -13.07 24.75 -3.02
CA SER A 305 -14.49 24.49 -3.27
C SER A 305 -14.85 23.00 -3.26
N ASP A 306 -13.96 22.10 -3.65
CA ASP A 306 -14.24 20.66 -3.71
C ASP A 306 -14.16 19.99 -2.33
N VAL A 307 -13.26 20.48 -1.46
CA VAL A 307 -13.19 20.04 -0.05
C VAL A 307 -14.41 20.54 0.73
N GLU A 308 -14.83 21.78 0.48
CA GLU A 308 -16.04 22.36 1.08
C GLU A 308 -17.33 21.76 0.51
N ARG A 309 -17.33 21.36 -0.77
CA ARG A 309 -18.44 20.61 -1.39
C ARG A 309 -18.56 19.21 -0.79
N TRP A 310 -17.44 18.49 -0.63
CA TRP A 310 -17.42 17.20 0.08
C TRP A 310 -17.90 17.34 1.53
N ARG A 311 -17.46 18.39 2.23
CA ARG A 311 -17.95 18.68 3.59
C ARG A 311 -19.46 18.96 3.57
N ARG A 312 -19.95 19.79 2.66
CA ARG A 312 -21.39 20.11 2.57
C ARG A 312 -22.25 18.89 2.19
N SER A 313 -21.81 18.03 1.27
CA SER A 313 -22.53 16.79 0.94
C SER A 313 -22.58 15.83 2.14
N SER A 314 -21.52 15.77 2.94
CA SER A 314 -21.51 14.97 4.18
C SER A 314 -22.41 15.52 5.29
N LEU A 315 -22.72 16.83 5.26
CA LEU A 315 -23.61 17.52 6.22
C LEU A 315 -25.08 17.57 5.73
N SER A 316 -25.36 17.57 4.43
CA SER A 316 -26.74 17.57 3.92
C SER A 316 -27.46 16.23 4.15
N CYS A 317 -26.73 15.11 4.13
CA CYS A 317 -27.28 13.81 4.50
C CYS A 317 -27.55 13.65 6.00
N SER A 318 -27.14 14.59 6.87
CA SER A 318 -27.40 14.50 8.31
C SER A 318 -28.74 15.10 8.76
N ASN A 319 -29.44 15.83 7.89
CA ASN A 319 -30.69 16.51 8.25
C ASN A 319 -31.96 15.78 7.79
N GLU A 320 -31.88 14.77 6.91
CA GLU A 320 -33.08 14.04 6.44
C GLU A 320 -33.55 12.91 7.38
N GLU A 321 -32.79 12.54 8.41
CA GLU A 321 -33.23 11.51 9.38
C GLU A 321 -33.97 12.07 10.60
N ASN A 322 -34.23 13.38 10.69
CA ASN A 322 -34.81 13.99 11.90
C ASN A 322 -35.78 15.17 11.69
N GLU A 323 -36.59 15.15 10.65
CA GLU A 323 -37.84 15.94 10.61
C GLU A 323 -38.99 15.12 10.01
N VAL A 324 -39.58 14.25 10.84
CA VAL A 324 -41.01 13.95 10.70
C VAL A 324 -41.73 15.06 11.45
N VAL A 325 -41.89 16.22 10.80
CA VAL A 325 -42.87 17.22 11.22
C VAL A 325 -44.19 16.80 10.58
N ILE A 326 -45.06 16.26 11.43
CA ILE A 326 -46.49 16.19 11.16
C ILE A 326 -46.97 17.64 11.20
N ASP A 327 -47.31 18.21 10.04
CA ASP A 327 -48.22 19.36 10.00
C ASP A 327 -49.50 18.95 9.27
N ALA A 328 -50.56 18.89 10.06
CA ALA A 328 -51.93 18.94 9.62
C ALA A 328 -52.33 20.40 9.37
N ASP A 329 -53.36 20.58 8.54
CA ASP A 329 -54.06 21.83 8.23
C ASP A 329 -53.42 22.77 7.19
N CYS A 330 -53.89 22.68 5.95
CA CYS A 330 -54.78 23.69 5.35
C CYS A 330 -55.16 23.35 3.90
N ALA A 331 -56.45 23.52 3.58
CA ALA A 331 -57.09 23.28 2.30
C ALA A 331 -56.77 24.39 1.26
N PRO A 332 -57.14 24.21 -0.04
CA PRO A 332 -56.54 24.90 -1.18
C PRO A 332 -57.28 26.19 -1.55
N THR A 333 -56.54 27.28 -1.84
CA THR A 333 -57.07 28.40 -2.63
C THR A 333 -55.95 29.15 -3.36
N GLY A 334 -56.21 29.53 -4.62
CA GLY A 334 -55.65 30.75 -5.21
C GLY A 334 -54.54 30.59 -6.25
N GLU A 335 -54.88 30.87 -7.50
CA GLU A 335 -54.00 31.15 -8.64
C GLU A 335 -52.91 32.19 -8.30
N THR A 336 -51.69 32.07 -8.86
CA THR A 336 -50.99 33.23 -9.49
C THR A 336 -49.82 32.82 -10.41
N THR A 337 -50.06 32.99 -11.71
CA THR A 337 -49.26 33.72 -12.72
C THR A 337 -47.74 33.49 -12.84
N ILE A 338 -47.36 32.92 -13.99
CA ILE A 338 -46.01 32.96 -14.56
C ILE A 338 -45.72 34.36 -15.10
N LEU A 339 -44.71 35.06 -14.57
CA LEU A 339 -44.13 36.26 -15.19
C LEU A 339 -42.66 36.01 -15.55
N LEU A 340 -42.36 36.20 -16.84
CA LEU A 340 -41.01 36.23 -17.42
C LEU A 340 -40.23 37.46 -16.92
N PRO A 341 -38.90 37.39 -16.77
CA PRO A 341 -38.13 38.48 -16.20
C PRO A 341 -37.93 39.64 -17.18
N GLU A 342 -38.18 40.84 -16.67
CA GLU A 342 -37.98 42.13 -17.33
C GLU A 342 -36.50 42.56 -17.26
N LYS A 343 -36.05 43.16 -18.37
CA LYS A 343 -34.66 43.45 -18.70
C LYS A 343 -34.23 44.77 -18.03
N GLN A 344 -33.54 44.71 -16.89
CA GLN A 344 -32.86 45.87 -16.31
C GLN A 344 -31.45 46.03 -16.91
N ARG A 345 -31.26 47.13 -17.64
CA ARG A 345 -29.97 47.66 -18.11
C ARG A 345 -29.32 48.43 -16.95
N GLY A 346 -28.14 48.00 -16.53
CA GLY A 346 -27.25 48.84 -15.72
C GLY A 346 -26.23 48.02 -14.94
N SER A 347 -25.00 47.93 -15.48
CA SER A 347 -23.71 47.82 -14.76
C SER A 347 -22.66 47.07 -15.61
N ARG A 348 -22.22 47.72 -16.70
CA ARG A 348 -21.10 47.21 -17.53
C ARG A 348 -19.71 47.47 -16.91
N ASP A 349 -19.68 48.22 -15.81
CA ASP A 349 -18.46 48.54 -15.06
C ASP A 349 -18.32 47.68 -13.80
N GLU A 350 -19.41 47.34 -13.08
CA GLU A 350 -19.36 46.38 -11.95
C GLU A 350 -19.03 44.96 -12.43
N SER A 351 -19.58 44.53 -13.58
CA SER A 351 -19.22 43.24 -14.19
C SER A 351 -17.76 43.17 -14.62
N ARG A 352 -17.11 44.30 -14.90
CA ARG A 352 -15.67 44.36 -15.21
C ARG A 352 -14.81 44.34 -13.97
N GLU A 353 -15.20 45.04 -12.90
CA GLU A 353 -14.47 44.98 -11.62
C GLU A 353 -14.66 43.64 -10.91
N GLU A 354 -15.83 43.00 -11.00
CA GLU A 354 -16.05 41.63 -10.53
C GLU A 354 -15.29 40.62 -11.39
N ASP A 355 -15.30 40.73 -12.73
CA ASP A 355 -14.48 39.84 -13.59
C ASP A 355 -12.98 40.05 -13.38
N GLN A 356 -12.53 41.26 -13.02
CA GLN A 356 -11.13 41.57 -12.74
C GLN A 356 -10.74 41.09 -11.33
N GLN A 357 -11.58 41.26 -10.31
CA GLN A 357 -11.37 40.74 -8.96
C GLN A 357 -11.48 39.21 -8.92
N GLN A 358 -12.37 38.60 -9.70
CA GLN A 358 -12.46 37.16 -9.88
C GLN A 358 -11.22 36.64 -10.62
N LYS A 359 -10.74 37.36 -11.66
CA LYS A 359 -9.49 37.01 -12.37
C LYS A 359 -8.25 37.17 -11.49
N ASP A 360 -8.16 38.22 -10.70
CA ASP A 360 -7.02 38.47 -9.80
C ASP A 360 -7.04 37.52 -8.60
N ALA A 361 -8.21 37.18 -8.05
CA ALA A 361 -8.35 36.13 -7.04
C ALA A 361 -8.04 34.72 -7.59
N THR A 362 -8.43 34.42 -8.85
CA THR A 362 -8.03 33.16 -9.50
C THR A 362 -6.56 33.12 -9.89
N ASN A 363 -5.95 34.27 -10.18
CA ASN A 363 -4.53 34.36 -10.55
C ASN A 363 -3.60 34.22 -9.33
N ASP A 364 -3.97 34.77 -8.17
CA ASP A 364 -3.19 34.62 -6.93
C ASP A 364 -3.26 33.19 -6.34
N ASP A 365 -4.38 32.49 -6.47
CA ASP A 365 -4.50 31.08 -6.04
C ASP A 365 -3.91 30.08 -7.05
N SER A 366 -3.76 30.47 -8.32
CA SER A 366 -3.16 29.63 -9.38
C SER A 366 -1.63 29.61 -9.37
N ASN A 367 -1.00 30.62 -8.75
CA ASN A 367 0.44 30.73 -8.64
C ASN A 367 0.95 29.87 -7.48
N SER A 368 1.19 28.59 -7.77
CA SER A 368 2.00 27.70 -6.93
C SER A 368 1.60 27.77 -5.45
N ALA A 369 0.47 27.16 -5.08
CA ALA A 369 0.32 26.69 -3.71
C ALA A 369 1.54 25.81 -3.41
N SER A 370 2.53 26.41 -2.75
CA SER A 370 3.80 25.78 -2.42
C SER A 370 3.51 24.38 -1.88
N SER A 371 4.25 23.37 -2.32
CA SER A 371 4.06 22.00 -1.85
C SER A 371 3.97 21.96 -0.31
N LEU A 372 4.68 22.85 0.38
CA LEU A 372 4.63 23.07 1.82
C LEU A 372 3.23 23.48 2.32
N THR A 373 2.54 24.41 1.66
CA THR A 373 1.19 24.86 2.01
C THR A 373 0.18 23.71 1.96
N MET A 374 0.34 22.78 1.01
CA MET A 374 -0.49 21.58 0.91
C MET A 374 -0.19 20.55 2.03
N TYR A 375 1.06 20.42 2.47
CA TYR A 375 1.41 19.61 3.65
C TYR A 375 0.81 20.20 4.93
N VAL A 376 0.90 21.51 5.12
CA VAL A 376 0.29 22.21 6.28
C VAL A 376 -1.23 22.01 6.29
N ARG A 377 -1.89 22.04 5.12
CA ARG A 377 -3.32 21.71 4.99
C ARG A 377 -3.64 20.28 5.43
N GLY A 378 -2.86 19.29 4.99
CA GLY A 378 -3.01 17.90 5.42
C GLY A 378 -2.84 17.73 6.93
N LEU A 379 -1.86 18.40 7.53
CA LEU A 379 -1.62 18.36 8.98
C LEU A 379 -2.76 19.03 9.76
N ARG A 380 -3.24 20.20 9.29
CA ARG A 380 -4.40 20.89 9.89
C ARG A 380 -5.67 20.05 9.81
N PHE A 381 -5.86 19.30 8.72
CA PHE A 381 -6.98 18.37 8.58
C PHE A 381 -6.93 17.29 9.68
N LEU A 382 -5.80 16.62 9.85
CA LEU A 382 -5.64 15.54 10.84
C LEU A 382 -5.72 16.02 12.30
N LEU A 383 -5.20 17.21 12.60
CA LEU A 383 -5.11 17.69 13.98
C LEU A 383 -6.33 18.51 14.43
N VAL A 384 -6.97 19.24 13.51
CA VAL A 384 -8.00 20.24 13.85
C VAL A 384 -9.35 19.90 13.25
N GLN A 385 -9.42 19.49 11.99
CA GLN A 385 -10.70 19.32 11.30
C GLN A 385 -11.33 17.96 11.61
N GLU A 386 -10.56 16.88 11.47
CA GLU A 386 -11.02 15.50 11.66
C GLU A 386 -10.05 14.74 12.60
N PRO A 387 -10.03 15.06 13.91
CA PRO A 387 -9.09 14.48 14.87
C PRO A 387 -9.24 12.96 15.04
N LEU A 388 -10.41 12.40 14.71
CA LEU A 388 -10.61 10.96 14.68
C LEU A 388 -9.78 10.30 13.56
N VAL A 389 -9.69 10.93 12.39
CA VAL A 389 -8.84 10.47 11.28
C VAL A 389 -7.37 10.63 11.64
N GLY A 390 -7.02 11.75 12.30
CA GLY A 390 -5.70 11.92 12.92
C GLY A 390 -5.34 10.77 13.88
N THR A 391 -6.31 10.33 14.69
CA THR A 391 -6.13 9.18 15.59
C THR A 391 -5.87 7.89 14.82
N TYR A 392 -6.59 7.63 13.72
CA TYR A 392 -6.34 6.48 12.86
C TYR A 392 -4.96 6.52 12.20
N ALA A 393 -4.48 7.69 11.79
CA ALA A 393 -3.14 7.87 11.23
C ALA A 393 -2.03 7.58 12.25
N LEU A 394 -2.30 7.78 13.55
CA LEU A 394 -1.34 7.50 14.62
C LEU A 394 -1.21 6.00 14.95
N LEU A 395 -2.19 5.16 14.59
CA LEU A 395 -2.15 3.72 14.90
C LEU A 395 -0.90 3.05 14.33
N LYS A 396 -0.53 3.34 13.08
CA LYS A 396 0.70 2.82 12.46
C LYS A 396 1.96 3.41 13.11
N GLY A 397 1.93 4.72 13.40
CA GLY A 397 3.00 5.44 14.06
C GLY A 397 3.36 4.89 15.44
N SER A 398 2.37 4.61 16.29
CA SER A 398 2.62 4.02 17.61
C SER A 398 3.11 2.57 17.54
N ALA A 399 2.65 1.78 16.56
CA ALA A 399 3.18 0.43 16.36
C ALA A 399 4.66 0.43 15.96
N ALA A 400 5.12 1.47 15.25
CA ALA A 400 6.52 1.64 14.84
C ALA A 400 7.51 1.66 16.01
N TRP A 401 7.05 2.08 17.17
CA TRP A 401 7.86 2.05 18.38
C TRP A 401 8.18 0.65 18.87
N ALA A 402 7.35 -0.35 18.53
CA ALA A 402 7.58 -1.73 18.90
C ALA A 402 8.29 -2.52 17.80
N TYR A 403 7.92 -2.34 16.52
CA TYR A 403 8.58 -3.08 15.44
C TYR A 403 9.90 -2.46 14.96
N GLY A 404 10.14 -1.14 15.12
CA GLY A 404 11.39 -0.50 14.67
C GLY A 404 12.62 -0.97 15.44
N ALA A 405 12.49 -1.10 16.76
CA ALA A 405 13.53 -1.71 17.60
C ALA A 405 13.72 -3.22 17.36
N ALA A 406 12.77 -3.89 16.71
CA ALA A 406 12.83 -5.34 16.55
C ALA A 406 13.92 -5.77 15.55
N ASP A 407 14.29 -4.93 14.58
CA ASP A 407 15.38 -5.23 13.66
C ASP A 407 16.73 -5.29 14.37
N VAL A 408 16.97 -4.38 15.33
CA VAL A 408 18.15 -4.43 16.20
C VAL A 408 18.15 -5.72 17.03
N LEU A 409 17.00 -6.11 17.58
CA LEU A 409 16.86 -7.38 18.29
C LEU A 409 17.12 -8.59 17.39
N ASN A 410 16.65 -8.58 16.14
CA ASN A 410 16.87 -9.68 15.21
C ASN A 410 18.36 -9.90 14.97
N VAL A 411 19.12 -8.80 14.80
CA VAL A 411 20.57 -8.87 14.66
C VAL A 411 21.21 -9.44 15.92
N ALA A 412 20.85 -8.93 17.11
CA ALA A 412 21.38 -9.41 18.38
C ALA A 412 21.10 -10.90 18.64
N PHE A 413 19.86 -11.36 18.43
CA PHE A 413 19.50 -12.78 18.60
C PHE A 413 20.12 -13.68 17.53
N SER A 414 20.30 -13.20 16.29
CA SER A 414 20.94 -13.98 15.23
C SER A 414 22.41 -14.29 15.51
N ALA A 415 23.13 -13.37 16.16
CA ALA A 415 24.54 -13.52 16.50
C ALA A 415 24.77 -14.55 17.61
N ARG A 416 23.76 -14.81 18.44
CA ARG A 416 23.88 -15.66 19.63
C ARG A 416 24.31 -17.08 19.27
N GLY A 417 25.41 -17.53 19.87
CA GLY A 417 26.00 -18.86 19.62
C GLY A 417 26.60 -19.01 18.22
N SER A 418 26.82 -17.92 17.47
CA SER A 418 27.53 -17.92 16.19
C SER A 418 28.42 -16.69 15.99
N GLU A 419 28.80 -16.03 17.08
CA GLU A 419 29.55 -14.76 17.11
C GLU A 419 30.87 -14.82 16.31
N THR A 420 31.54 -15.98 16.33
CA THR A 420 32.81 -16.21 15.62
C THR A 420 32.64 -16.67 14.18
N ASN A 421 31.43 -17.08 13.77
CA ASN A 421 31.15 -17.56 12.42
C ASN A 421 30.17 -16.63 11.71
N LEU A 422 30.73 -15.69 10.96
CA LEU A 422 29.97 -14.69 10.22
C LEU A 422 28.96 -15.33 9.26
N SER A 423 29.37 -16.35 8.50
CA SER A 423 28.49 -17.04 7.55
C SER A 423 27.27 -17.66 8.24
N LEU A 424 27.46 -18.27 9.42
CA LEU A 424 26.35 -18.84 10.20
C LEU A 424 25.44 -17.75 10.80
N THR A 425 26.02 -16.64 11.26
CA THR A 425 25.26 -15.49 11.77
C THR A 425 24.42 -14.85 10.68
N SER A 426 24.99 -14.61 9.48
CA SER A 426 24.26 -14.09 8.32
C SER A 426 23.17 -15.05 7.85
N LEU A 427 23.40 -16.37 7.90
CA LEU A 427 22.37 -17.36 7.58
C LEU A 427 21.21 -17.31 8.58
N LYS A 428 21.50 -17.30 9.90
CA LYS A 428 20.48 -17.14 10.94
C LYS A 428 19.70 -15.84 10.77
N LEU A 429 20.39 -14.74 10.48
CA LEU A 429 19.75 -13.45 10.24
C LEU A 429 18.81 -13.50 9.02
N GLY A 430 19.26 -14.10 7.91
CA GLY A 430 18.45 -14.30 6.72
C GLY A 430 17.20 -15.13 6.98
N ILE A 431 17.31 -16.26 7.70
CA ILE A 431 16.16 -17.08 8.10
C ILE A 431 15.20 -16.29 8.99
N LEU A 432 15.72 -15.47 9.90
CA LEU A 432 14.90 -14.69 10.82
C LEU A 432 14.10 -13.61 10.08
N PHE A 433 14.72 -12.84 9.19
CA PHE A 433 13.99 -11.90 8.31
C PHE A 433 13.05 -12.61 7.34
N GLY A 434 13.40 -13.82 6.88
CA GLY A 434 12.51 -14.71 6.15
C GLY A 434 11.21 -15.00 6.91
N SER A 435 11.35 -15.36 8.20
CA SER A 435 10.20 -15.62 9.07
C SER A 435 9.32 -14.39 9.29
N ILE A 436 9.91 -13.19 9.35
CA ILE A 436 9.18 -11.92 9.44
C ILE A 436 8.30 -11.73 8.21
N GLY A 437 8.86 -11.96 7.02
CA GLY A 437 8.09 -11.86 5.77
C GLY A 437 6.94 -12.86 5.68
N VAL A 438 7.10 -14.08 6.21
CA VAL A 438 5.99 -15.06 6.34
C VAL A 438 4.87 -14.50 7.21
N GLY A 439 5.18 -13.91 8.37
CA GLY A 439 4.16 -13.28 9.22
C GLY A 439 3.46 -12.10 8.54
N CYS A 440 4.18 -11.29 7.76
CA CYS A 440 3.57 -10.21 6.96
C CYS A 440 2.59 -10.75 5.90
N ILE A 441 2.90 -11.87 5.26
CA ILE A 441 1.99 -12.53 4.30
C ILE A 441 0.72 -13.00 5.03
N ILE A 442 0.87 -13.68 6.18
CA ILE A 442 -0.27 -14.13 6.98
C ILE A 442 -1.13 -12.94 7.42
N GLY A 443 -0.51 -11.85 7.91
CA GLY A 443 -1.21 -10.63 8.33
C GLY A 443 -1.96 -9.92 7.20
N SER A 444 -1.38 -9.94 5.99
CA SER A 444 -2.01 -9.37 4.78
C SER A 444 -3.25 -10.18 4.37
N ILE A 445 -3.15 -11.52 4.36
CA ILE A 445 -4.30 -12.40 4.08
C ILE A 445 -5.38 -12.22 5.14
N LEU A 446 -5.00 -12.17 6.41
CA LEU A 446 -5.94 -12.00 7.51
C LEU A 446 -6.70 -10.66 7.39
N THR A 447 -6.00 -9.62 6.94
CA THR A 447 -6.62 -8.32 6.66
C THR A 447 -7.62 -8.41 5.51
N ASP A 448 -7.28 -9.08 4.40
CA ASP A 448 -8.20 -9.23 3.26
C ASP A 448 -9.49 -10.01 3.65
N VAL A 449 -9.36 -11.05 4.47
CA VAL A 449 -10.49 -11.91 4.88
C VAL A 449 -11.36 -11.25 5.96
N LEU A 450 -10.75 -10.56 6.93
CA LEU A 450 -11.47 -10.06 8.10
C LEU A 450 -11.85 -8.58 8.00
N SER A 451 -11.11 -7.77 7.25
CA SER A 451 -11.39 -6.34 7.13
C SER A 451 -12.48 -6.08 6.11
N SER A 452 -13.46 -5.27 6.53
CA SER A 452 -14.54 -4.83 5.65
C SER A 452 -14.72 -3.33 5.84
N LEU A 453 -14.56 -2.57 4.75
CA LEU A 453 -14.74 -1.12 4.77
C LEU A 453 -16.16 -0.75 5.23
N SER A 454 -17.16 -1.60 5.01
CA SER A 454 -18.53 -1.42 5.49
C SER A 454 -18.64 -1.40 7.01
N ARG A 455 -17.66 -1.96 7.74
CA ARG A 455 -17.68 -2.08 9.21
C ARG A 455 -16.37 -1.55 9.84
N PRO A 456 -16.18 -0.21 9.88
CA PRO A 456 -14.94 0.39 10.37
C PRO A 456 -14.60 0.03 11.84
N LYS A 457 -15.61 -0.23 12.69
CA LYS A 457 -15.38 -0.75 14.06
C LYS A 457 -14.66 -2.10 14.08
N ARG A 458 -14.91 -2.97 13.09
CA ARG A 458 -14.22 -4.26 12.97
C ARG A 458 -12.75 -4.04 12.64
N ILE A 459 -12.46 -3.10 11.73
CA ILE A 459 -11.09 -2.74 11.34
C ILE A 459 -10.29 -2.24 12.55
N VAL A 460 -10.87 -1.35 13.36
CA VAL A 460 -10.22 -0.87 14.60
C VAL A 460 -9.93 -2.02 15.57
N LYS A 461 -10.88 -2.95 15.77
CA LYS A 461 -10.67 -4.13 16.62
C LYS A 461 -9.54 -5.02 16.10
N LEU A 462 -9.43 -5.19 14.78
CA LEU A 462 -8.32 -5.94 14.17
C LEU A 462 -6.97 -5.26 14.42
N CYS A 463 -6.89 -3.92 14.32
CA CYS A 463 -5.67 -3.20 14.71
C CYS A 463 -5.29 -3.46 16.17
N LEU A 464 -6.27 -3.44 17.09
CA LEU A 464 -6.02 -3.74 18.51
C LEU A 464 -5.55 -5.18 18.73
N MET A 465 -6.14 -6.16 18.04
CA MET A 465 -5.63 -7.54 18.05
C MET A 465 -4.20 -7.64 17.51
N GLY A 466 -3.85 -6.79 16.53
CA GLY A 466 -2.49 -6.67 16.01
C GLY A 466 -1.47 -6.27 17.09
N TYR A 467 -1.82 -5.32 17.97
CA TYR A 467 -0.95 -4.93 19.09
C TYR A 467 -0.72 -6.06 20.08
N VAL A 468 -1.78 -6.81 20.39
CA VAL A 468 -1.69 -7.99 21.27
C VAL A 468 -0.80 -9.06 20.64
N SER A 469 -0.99 -9.37 19.35
CA SER A 469 -0.13 -10.31 18.62
C SER A 469 1.33 -9.87 18.63
N MET A 470 1.59 -8.58 18.41
CA MET A 470 2.93 -8.00 18.45
C MET A 470 3.56 -8.12 19.85
N SER A 471 2.80 -7.84 20.90
CA SER A 471 3.24 -8.00 22.29
C SER A 471 3.55 -9.46 22.63
N ILE A 472 2.73 -10.41 22.18
CA ILE A 472 2.94 -11.86 22.40
C ILE A 472 4.24 -12.31 21.74
N GLY A 473 4.48 -11.91 20.48
CA GLY A 473 5.72 -12.24 19.78
C GLY A 473 6.95 -11.68 20.50
N LEU A 474 6.95 -10.39 20.86
CA LEU A 474 8.06 -9.77 21.60
C LEU A 474 8.29 -10.42 22.98
N PHE A 475 7.22 -10.77 23.70
CA PHE A 475 7.32 -11.49 24.97
C PHE A 475 7.92 -12.89 24.80
N GLN A 476 7.51 -13.62 23.75
CA GLN A 476 8.06 -14.94 23.43
C GLN A 476 9.55 -14.90 23.09
N MET A 477 10.04 -13.84 22.42
CA MET A 477 11.49 -13.65 22.18
C MET A 477 12.29 -13.63 23.49
N ALA A 478 11.74 -12.97 24.52
CA ALA A 478 12.38 -12.87 25.82
C ALA A 478 12.35 -14.18 26.62
N LEU A 479 11.30 -15.00 26.46
CA LEU A 479 11.15 -16.25 27.21
C LEU A 479 12.11 -17.36 26.75
N PHE A 480 12.37 -17.46 25.44
CA PHE A 480 13.17 -18.54 24.87
C PHE A 480 14.36 -18.01 24.03
N PRO A 481 15.26 -17.22 24.63
CA PRO A 481 16.30 -16.48 23.91
C PRO A 481 17.37 -17.37 23.26
N ASN A 482 17.54 -18.59 23.76
CA ASN A 482 18.54 -19.54 23.27
C ASN A 482 17.98 -20.51 22.21
N PHE A 483 16.66 -20.53 22.00
CA PHE A 483 16.03 -21.45 21.05
C PHE A 483 15.67 -20.71 19.76
N PHE A 484 16.58 -20.75 18.79
CA PHE A 484 16.47 -20.00 17.54
C PHE A 484 15.14 -20.21 16.79
N ALA A 485 14.57 -21.42 16.83
CA ALA A 485 13.27 -21.69 16.22
C ALA A 485 12.12 -20.93 16.92
N SER A 486 12.17 -20.75 18.25
CA SER A 486 11.20 -19.89 18.94
C SER A 486 11.36 -18.42 18.55
N ILE A 487 12.59 -17.95 18.34
CA ILE A 487 12.84 -16.60 17.83
C ILE A 487 12.21 -16.42 16.43
N CYS A 488 12.33 -17.42 15.56
CA CYS A 488 11.65 -17.38 14.25
C CYS A 488 10.12 -17.36 14.38
N ILE A 489 9.53 -18.22 15.23
CA ILE A 489 8.08 -18.25 15.49
C ILE A 489 7.60 -16.90 16.03
N SER A 490 8.34 -16.33 16.97
CA SER A 490 8.04 -15.03 17.55
C SER A 490 8.12 -13.90 16.51
N GLY A 491 9.06 -13.99 15.56
CA GLY A 491 9.16 -13.11 14.40
C GLY A 491 7.89 -13.13 13.55
N VAL A 492 7.38 -14.33 13.24
CA VAL A 492 6.12 -14.53 12.50
C VAL A 492 4.92 -13.91 13.24
N VAL A 493 4.75 -14.24 14.53
CA VAL A 493 3.60 -13.76 15.34
C VAL A 493 3.63 -12.24 15.49
N ARG A 494 4.82 -11.67 15.68
CA ARG A 494 5.03 -10.24 15.81
C ARG A 494 4.72 -9.50 14.50
N SER A 495 5.30 -9.95 13.38
CA SER A 495 5.15 -9.29 12.08
C SER A 495 3.75 -9.44 11.49
N MET A 496 3.06 -10.54 11.80
CA MET A 496 1.63 -10.69 11.51
C MET A 496 0.82 -9.55 12.15
N GLY A 497 1.03 -9.28 13.44
CA GLY A 497 0.37 -8.18 14.14
C GLY A 497 0.72 -6.80 13.56
N ALA A 498 1.99 -6.58 13.26
CA ALA A 498 2.46 -5.33 12.65
C ALA A 498 1.84 -5.09 11.26
N SER A 499 1.78 -6.12 10.41
CA SER A 499 1.19 -6.06 9.08
C SER A 499 -0.31 -5.76 9.12
N VAL A 500 -1.06 -6.38 10.04
CA VAL A 500 -2.48 -6.09 10.25
C VAL A 500 -2.69 -4.62 10.61
N ILE A 501 -1.88 -4.05 11.51
CA ILE A 501 -1.97 -2.62 11.86
C ILE A 501 -1.61 -1.76 10.66
N TRP A 502 -0.51 -2.07 9.97
CA TRP A 502 0.01 -1.29 8.86
C TRP A 502 -1.03 -1.09 7.75
N ILE A 503 -1.67 -2.19 7.31
CA ILE A 503 -2.64 -2.15 6.21
C ILE A 503 -3.94 -1.47 6.68
N ASN A 504 -4.47 -1.85 7.84
CA ASN A 504 -5.76 -1.38 8.31
C ASN A 504 -5.77 0.09 8.77
N SER A 505 -4.64 0.59 9.28
CA SER A 505 -4.46 2.01 9.59
C SER A 505 -4.61 2.86 8.34
N THR A 506 -3.91 2.49 7.25
CA THR A 506 -4.01 3.18 5.96
C THR A 506 -5.41 3.03 5.35
N LEU A 507 -6.08 1.88 5.47
CA LEU A 507 -7.46 1.70 4.99
C LEU A 507 -8.47 2.62 5.71
N LEU A 508 -8.33 2.78 7.03
CA LEU A 508 -9.17 3.71 7.80
C LEU A 508 -8.93 5.15 7.34
N VAL A 509 -7.67 5.56 7.21
CA VAL A 509 -7.31 6.90 6.76
C VAL A 509 -7.82 7.16 5.33
N GLN A 510 -7.65 6.20 4.42
CA GLN A 510 -8.17 6.29 3.05
C GLN A 510 -9.68 6.47 3.00
N LYS A 511 -10.43 5.75 3.83
CA LYS A 511 -11.89 5.82 3.85
C LYS A 511 -12.42 7.18 4.30
N PHE A 512 -11.76 7.83 5.24
CA PHE A 512 -12.25 9.06 5.88
C PHE A 512 -11.52 10.33 5.43
N THR A 513 -10.64 10.24 4.42
CA THR A 513 -9.90 11.39 3.91
C THR A 513 -10.43 11.80 2.53
N PRO A 514 -10.71 13.10 2.29
CA PRO A 514 -11.12 13.59 0.98
C PRO A 514 -10.07 13.30 -0.11
N PRO A 515 -10.48 12.98 -1.36
CA PRO A 515 -9.56 12.63 -2.44
C PRO A 515 -8.43 13.66 -2.67
N GLY A 516 -8.76 14.96 -2.59
CA GLY A 516 -7.78 16.04 -2.77
C GLY A 516 -6.71 16.16 -1.67
N LEU A 517 -6.93 15.56 -0.50
CA LEU A 517 -5.99 15.56 0.63
C LEU A 517 -5.32 14.20 0.86
N LEU A 518 -5.80 13.13 0.20
CA LEU A 518 -5.41 11.76 0.48
C LEU A 518 -3.90 11.52 0.36
N GLY A 519 -3.28 11.99 -0.72
CA GLY A 519 -1.84 11.83 -0.94
C GLY A 519 -0.99 12.52 0.13
N ARG A 520 -1.43 13.69 0.63
CA ARG A 520 -0.71 14.46 1.66
C ARG A 520 -0.87 13.81 3.03
N VAL A 521 -2.08 13.39 3.36
CA VAL A 521 -2.38 12.67 4.61
C VAL A 521 -1.62 11.34 4.67
N ASN A 522 -1.60 10.56 3.60
CA ASN A 522 -0.85 9.30 3.54
C ASN A 522 0.68 9.51 3.68
N SER A 523 1.19 10.63 3.13
CA SER A 523 2.59 11.02 3.31
C SER A 523 2.91 11.39 4.76
N ILE A 524 2.02 12.11 5.44
CA ILE A 524 2.16 12.46 6.86
C ILE A 524 2.10 11.20 7.73
N GLU A 525 1.11 10.33 7.51
CA GLU A 525 0.98 9.04 8.22
C GLU A 525 2.25 8.20 8.07
N THR A 526 2.74 8.05 6.83
CA THR A 526 3.95 7.28 6.54
C THR A 526 5.20 7.92 7.16
N GLY A 527 5.32 9.25 7.10
CA GLY A 527 6.42 9.97 7.74
C GLY A 527 6.46 9.79 9.25
N VAL A 528 5.32 9.85 9.94
CA VAL A 528 5.23 9.60 11.39
C VAL A 528 5.65 8.16 11.72
N ALA A 529 5.22 7.19 10.92
CA ALA A 529 5.63 5.79 11.10
C ALA A 529 7.14 5.59 10.93
N LEU A 530 7.72 6.11 9.86
CA LEU A 530 9.16 5.99 9.58
C LEU A 530 10.02 6.69 10.64
N LEU A 531 9.57 7.85 11.13
CA LEU A 531 10.23 8.54 12.24
C LEU A 531 10.17 7.73 13.54
N GLY A 532 9.00 7.16 13.87
CA GLY A 532 8.85 6.31 15.05
C GLY A 532 9.73 5.06 14.97
N GLU A 533 9.81 4.45 13.78
CA GLU A 533 10.66 3.28 13.52
C GLU A 533 12.15 3.61 13.72
N ALA A 534 12.61 4.71 13.13
CA ALA A 534 14.01 5.13 13.20
C ALA A 534 14.43 5.53 14.63
N LEU A 535 13.59 6.26 15.35
CA LEU A 535 13.85 6.64 16.74
C LEU A 535 13.81 5.45 17.69
N SER A 536 12.89 4.51 17.47
CA SER A 536 12.81 3.28 18.25
C SER A 536 14.04 2.40 18.04
N ALA A 537 14.47 2.21 16.79
CA ALA A 537 15.69 1.48 16.47
C ALA A 537 16.92 2.12 17.14
N LEU A 538 17.08 3.45 17.00
CA LEU A 538 18.18 4.18 17.63
C LEU A 538 18.16 4.01 19.15
N GLY A 539 16.99 4.20 19.78
CA GLY A 539 16.80 4.00 21.21
C GLY A 539 17.16 2.58 21.65
N ALA A 540 16.76 1.55 20.90
CA ALA A 540 17.12 0.16 21.18
C ALA A 540 18.63 -0.07 21.18
N GLY A 541 19.34 0.38 20.14
CA GLY A 541 20.80 0.24 20.08
C GLY A 541 21.51 0.94 21.25
N LEU A 542 21.10 2.17 21.57
CA LEU A 542 21.66 2.94 22.69
C LEU A 542 21.37 2.29 24.05
N LEU A 543 20.16 1.79 24.26
CA LEU A 543 19.78 1.08 25.48
C LEU A 543 20.61 -0.20 25.68
N MET A 544 20.91 -0.93 24.60
CA MET A 544 21.69 -2.16 24.68
C MET A 544 23.17 -1.89 24.97
N ASP A 545 23.79 -0.94 24.27
CA ASP A 545 25.23 -0.73 24.38
C ASP A 545 25.62 0.19 25.55
N TYR A 546 24.88 1.27 25.81
CA TYR A 546 25.22 2.24 26.86
C TYR A 546 24.58 1.92 28.21
N MET A 547 23.32 1.45 28.21
CA MET A 547 22.63 1.08 29.45
C MET A 547 22.78 -0.41 29.79
N GLY A 548 23.44 -1.20 28.93
CA GLY A 548 23.68 -2.62 29.16
C GLY A 548 22.41 -3.47 29.21
N ILE A 549 21.30 -2.99 28.63
CA ILE A 549 20.05 -3.75 28.61
C ILE A 549 20.22 -4.95 27.69
N SER A 550 19.96 -6.16 28.21
CA SER A 550 20.06 -7.37 27.41
C SER A 550 18.98 -7.41 26.30
N PRO A 551 19.20 -8.15 25.19
CA PRO A 551 18.19 -8.31 24.14
C PRO A 551 16.83 -8.80 24.66
N GLU A 552 16.82 -9.64 25.70
CA GLU A 552 15.62 -10.15 26.35
C GLU A 552 14.92 -9.05 27.16
N GLY A 553 15.69 -8.29 27.94
CA GLY A 553 15.16 -7.15 28.69
C GLY A 553 14.53 -6.11 27.76
N LEU A 554 15.20 -5.79 26.65
CA LEU A 554 14.65 -4.90 25.63
C LEU A 554 13.39 -5.49 24.98
N SER A 555 13.37 -6.79 24.69
CA SER A 555 12.18 -7.48 24.16
C SER A 555 10.97 -7.38 25.10
N LEU A 556 11.18 -7.51 26.42
CA LEU A 556 10.13 -7.30 27.43
C LEU A 556 9.64 -5.85 27.48
N ILE A 557 10.56 -4.88 27.41
CA ILE A 557 10.21 -3.46 27.38
C ILE A 557 9.32 -3.17 26.16
N LEU A 558 9.70 -3.65 24.98
CA LEU A 558 8.92 -3.44 23.75
C LEU A 558 7.57 -4.16 23.78
N ALA A 559 7.50 -5.36 24.37
CA ALA A 559 6.23 -6.05 24.59
C ALA A 559 5.30 -5.21 25.48
N ALA A 560 5.82 -4.64 26.57
CA ALA A 560 5.07 -3.74 27.43
C ALA A 560 4.63 -2.47 26.68
N VAL A 561 5.50 -1.88 25.85
CA VAL A 561 5.16 -0.72 25.01
C VAL A 561 4.01 -1.05 24.04
N ALA A 562 4.07 -2.20 23.36
CA ALA A 562 3.00 -2.65 22.47
C ALA A 562 1.66 -2.82 23.21
N LEU A 563 1.69 -3.38 24.42
CA LEU A 563 0.51 -3.57 25.26
C LEU A 563 -0.03 -2.24 25.81
N CYS A 564 0.84 -1.29 26.15
CA CYS A 564 0.46 0.08 26.50
C CYS A 564 -0.28 0.76 25.35
N TRP A 565 0.20 0.63 24.11
CA TRP A 565 -0.50 1.18 22.94
C TRP A 565 -1.85 0.51 22.71
N PHE A 566 -1.97 -0.80 22.91
CA PHE A 566 -3.27 -1.47 22.92
C PHE A 566 -4.24 -0.83 23.92
N LEU A 567 -3.80 -0.58 25.16
CA LEU A 567 -4.64 0.04 26.19
C LEU A 567 -5.03 1.47 25.82
N ILE A 568 -4.09 2.28 25.34
CA ILE A 568 -4.32 3.66 24.91
C ILE A 568 -5.36 3.72 23.77
N TRP A 569 -5.27 2.80 22.82
CA TRP A 569 -6.18 2.77 21.66
C TRP A 569 -7.46 1.98 21.90
N SER A 570 -7.58 1.20 22.98
CA SER A 570 -8.77 0.40 23.29
C SER A 570 -10.10 1.18 23.34
N PRO A 571 -10.16 2.46 23.80
CA PRO A 571 -11.41 3.23 23.77
C PRO A 571 -11.91 3.51 22.35
N LEU A 572 -11.02 3.50 21.35
CA LEU A 572 -11.35 3.73 19.94
C LEU A 572 -12.28 2.64 19.38
N ALA A 573 -12.23 1.42 19.92
CA ALA A 573 -13.12 0.32 19.53
C ALA A 573 -14.60 0.58 19.86
N PHE A 574 -14.86 1.48 20.83
CA PHE A 574 -16.21 1.83 21.28
C PHE A 574 -16.72 3.12 20.64
N ARG A 575 -15.83 3.95 20.09
CA ARG A 575 -16.23 5.15 19.36
C ARG A 575 -16.81 4.77 18.00
N SER A 576 -18.00 5.29 17.69
CA SER A 576 -18.59 5.15 16.36
C SER A 576 -17.93 6.15 15.42
N PRO A 577 -17.21 5.72 14.38
CA PRO A 577 -16.83 6.63 13.31
C PRO A 577 -18.11 7.09 12.61
N LYS A 578 -18.28 8.41 12.50
CA LYS A 578 -19.30 8.98 11.61
C LYS A 578 -18.81 8.75 10.18
N ILE A 579 -19.57 7.99 9.41
CA ILE A 579 -19.25 7.73 8.00
C ILE A 579 -19.80 8.91 7.20
N PRO A 580 -18.96 9.71 6.52
CA PRO A 580 -19.48 10.49 5.40
C PRO A 580 -19.92 9.45 4.35
N GLN A 581 -21.23 9.32 4.15
CA GLN A 581 -21.80 8.46 3.11
C GLN A 581 -21.65 9.13 1.75
#